data_AF-A0A2E0X0F0-F1
#
_entry.id   AF-A0A2E0X0F0-F1
#
_cell.length_a   1.000
_cell.length_b   1.000
_cell.length_c   1.000
_cell.angle_alpha   90.00
_cell.angle_beta   90.00
_cell.angle_gamma   90.00
#
_symmetry.space_group_name_H-M   'P 1'
#
loop_
_entity.id
_entity.type
_entity.pdbx_description
1 polymer ?
#
loop_
_entity_poly.entity_id
_entity_poly.type
_entity_poly.pdbx_seq_one_letter_code
_entity_poly.pdbx_strand_id
1 'polypeptide(L)'
;MKLPPGDLSRQRAKVRARSAGALLAITVLALLLRGWGLHGTGFTADEVDELHSAHAPLVSIVLDDDEDRFPPLYRTLVALWMRALGTDLASRWFNVVCGVTAVVVVFFAGRELLGRRAAWAPALLLACSPYHIHYCREGRAYALFVLLIAAAFWGALRSIRAGGIAGWCVLTLASAAAVWTHYYAVPIVGVMWLVVGSAALLRRQWKPLAAATGCLLILVAPTALLLQRAMGDYSKGTLVAEFDVEAWGYMLANQALGFSAGPSMVELRSLPAAEGIRLFVPWVAALAVVWSVLGIAALARLGRSWQLLLLLATAVAVVPVLGIAGNVIGVGFVDRYAAWLCVPYALLLGAGASLCRRSWAIQAALFTLLAINGYAVYQARTNPRYALEDFRAVANELNRLADEQEAVLVASPHMAQALAYYLPEQRTYDWFPIFAEKSDEREARIAEFLGNRENGERYWIVSQWLPRDDTRRETRDGALRQLGAELRAELNQAEIYQAVK
;
A
#
# COMPACT_ATOMS: atom_id res chain seq x y z
N MET A 1 -24.29 -26.00 -42.18
CA MET A 1 -25.53 -25.89 -41.38
C MET A 1 -25.47 -24.60 -40.56
N LYS A 2 -26.14 -23.52 -41.00
CA LYS A 2 -26.18 -22.24 -40.25
C LYS A 2 -27.21 -22.40 -39.12
N LEU A 3 -26.78 -22.27 -37.87
CA LEU A 3 -27.68 -22.33 -36.70
C LEU A 3 -28.77 -21.24 -36.81
N PRO A 4 -30.03 -21.54 -36.46
CA PRO A 4 -31.11 -20.57 -36.54
C PRO A 4 -30.86 -19.36 -35.60
N PRO A 5 -31.26 -18.14 -35.99
CA PRO A 5 -30.91 -16.89 -35.30
C PRO A 5 -31.35 -16.83 -33.81
N GLY A 6 -32.37 -17.58 -33.41
CA GLY A 6 -32.82 -17.70 -32.02
C GLY A 6 -31.88 -18.49 -31.10
N ASP A 7 -31.01 -19.34 -31.64
CA ASP A 7 -30.06 -20.13 -30.84
C ASP A 7 -28.79 -19.32 -30.52
N LEU A 8 -28.35 -18.46 -31.46
CA LEU A 8 -27.21 -17.56 -31.27
C LEU A 8 -27.48 -16.49 -30.20
N SER A 9 -28.71 -15.94 -30.13
CA SER A 9 -29.09 -14.98 -29.11
C SER A 9 -29.14 -15.62 -27.71
N ARG A 10 -29.71 -16.82 -27.60
CA ARG A 10 -29.74 -17.62 -26.37
C ARG A 10 -28.34 -18.02 -25.90
N GLN A 11 -27.46 -18.46 -26.81
CA GLN A 11 -26.06 -18.77 -26.48
C GLN A 11 -25.29 -17.53 -26.00
N ARG A 12 -25.48 -16.37 -26.66
CA ARG A 12 -24.88 -15.09 -26.22
C ARG A 12 -25.40 -14.67 -24.83
N ALA A 13 -26.69 -14.84 -24.55
CA ALA A 13 -27.27 -14.55 -23.24
C ALA A 13 -26.69 -15.46 -22.15
N LYS A 14 -26.57 -16.77 -22.39
CA LYS A 14 -25.96 -17.73 -21.46
C LYS A 14 -24.49 -17.39 -21.16
N VAL A 15 -23.70 -17.06 -22.17
CA VAL A 15 -22.30 -16.63 -21.98
C VAL A 15 -22.23 -15.33 -21.20
N ARG A 16 -23.15 -14.37 -21.47
CA ARG A 16 -23.22 -13.11 -20.73
C ARG A 16 -23.52 -13.32 -19.25
N ALA A 17 -24.53 -14.12 -18.95
CA ALA A 17 -24.95 -14.46 -17.59
C ALA A 17 -23.83 -15.17 -16.82
N ARG A 18 -23.17 -16.16 -17.42
CA ARG A 18 -22.02 -16.87 -16.80
C ARG A 18 -20.86 -15.92 -16.47
N SER A 19 -20.52 -14.99 -17.37
CA SER A 19 -19.48 -14.00 -17.07
C SER A 19 -19.88 -13.04 -15.96
N ALA A 20 -21.16 -12.64 -15.89
CA ALA A 20 -21.66 -11.76 -14.84
C ALA A 20 -21.64 -12.46 -13.47
N GLY A 21 -22.08 -13.73 -13.41
CA GLY A 21 -22.01 -14.54 -12.19
C GLY A 21 -20.59 -14.76 -11.71
N ALA A 22 -19.63 -15.03 -12.61
CA ALA A 22 -18.22 -15.17 -12.24
C ALA A 22 -17.62 -13.87 -11.70
N LEU A 23 -17.91 -12.72 -12.34
CA LEU A 23 -17.46 -11.42 -11.84
C LEU A 23 -18.07 -11.13 -10.48
N LEU A 24 -19.38 -11.34 -10.31
CA LEU A 24 -20.07 -11.15 -9.03
C LEU A 24 -19.44 -12.01 -7.92
N ALA A 25 -19.17 -13.29 -8.19
CA ALA A 25 -18.51 -14.17 -7.23
C ALA A 25 -17.11 -13.67 -6.83
N ILE A 26 -16.31 -13.21 -7.81
CA ILE A 26 -14.99 -12.61 -7.54
C ILE A 26 -15.11 -11.31 -6.75
N THR A 27 -16.09 -10.47 -7.05
CA THR A 27 -16.34 -9.21 -6.33
C THR A 27 -16.78 -9.47 -4.89
N VAL A 28 -17.68 -10.44 -4.66
CA VAL A 28 -18.10 -10.86 -3.31
C VAL A 28 -16.92 -11.45 -2.54
N LEU A 29 -16.11 -12.30 -3.18
CA LEU A 29 -14.88 -12.82 -2.58
C LEU A 29 -13.93 -11.67 -2.19
N ALA A 30 -13.71 -10.70 -3.08
CA ALA A 30 -12.85 -9.56 -2.81
C ALA A 30 -13.35 -8.73 -1.61
N LEU A 31 -14.67 -8.53 -1.50
CA LEU A 31 -15.31 -7.84 -0.39
C LEU A 31 -15.13 -8.61 0.93
N LEU A 32 -15.37 -9.92 0.94
CA LEU A 32 -15.19 -10.75 2.14
C LEU A 32 -13.74 -10.80 2.61
N LEU A 33 -12.78 -10.94 1.68
CA LEU A 33 -11.36 -10.97 2.01
C LEU A 33 -10.85 -9.65 2.60
N ARG A 34 -11.46 -8.52 2.22
CA ARG A 34 -11.05 -7.18 2.67
C ARG A 34 -11.84 -6.69 3.87
N GLY A 35 -13.15 -6.90 3.91
CA GLY A 35 -14.05 -6.36 4.94
C GLY A 35 -14.22 -7.23 6.19
N TRP A 36 -13.92 -8.54 6.12
CA TRP A 36 -14.06 -9.41 7.30
C TRP A 36 -13.09 -9.01 8.41
N GLY A 37 -13.59 -8.74 9.62
CA GLY A 37 -12.77 -8.35 10.76
C GLY A 37 -11.98 -7.06 10.55
N LEU A 38 -12.49 -6.11 9.74
CA LEU A 38 -11.81 -4.85 9.40
C LEU A 38 -11.47 -3.98 10.62
N HIS A 39 -12.28 -4.08 11.69
CA HIS A 39 -12.15 -3.30 12.93
C HIS A 39 -11.67 -4.15 14.12
N GLY A 40 -11.07 -5.31 13.83
CA GLY A 40 -10.56 -6.23 14.84
C GLY A 40 -9.39 -5.65 15.65
N THR A 41 -8.58 -4.78 15.05
CA THR A 41 -7.45 -4.08 15.68
C THR A 41 -7.68 -2.58 15.69
N GLY A 42 -7.01 -1.88 16.62
CA GLY A 42 -6.92 -0.42 16.62
C GLY A 42 -6.23 0.12 15.38
N PHE A 43 -6.19 1.45 15.28
CA PHE A 43 -5.50 2.19 14.24
C PHE A 43 -3.98 2.16 14.46
N THR A 44 -3.25 2.10 13.34
CA THR A 44 -1.80 2.35 13.30
C THR A 44 -1.52 3.84 13.49
N ALA A 45 -0.27 4.22 13.77
CA ALA A 45 0.09 5.64 13.87
C ALA A 45 -0.18 6.37 12.56
N ASP A 46 0.23 5.73 11.45
CA ASP A 46 -0.04 6.22 10.10
C ASP A 46 -1.54 6.44 9.81
N GLU A 47 -2.42 5.59 10.34
CA GLU A 47 -3.87 5.74 10.17
C GLU A 47 -4.41 6.91 11.00
N VAL A 48 -3.89 7.12 12.22
CA VAL A 48 -4.32 8.23 13.07
C VAL A 48 -3.91 9.58 12.47
N ASP A 49 -2.76 9.65 11.79
CA ASP A 49 -2.33 10.85 11.07
C ASP A 49 -3.33 11.19 9.95
N GLU A 50 -3.73 10.20 9.15
CA GLU A 50 -4.75 10.39 8.09
C GLU A 50 -6.11 10.79 8.67
N LEU A 51 -6.49 10.26 9.85
CA LEU A 51 -7.73 10.64 10.54
C LEU A 51 -7.69 12.09 11.01
N HIS A 52 -6.57 12.54 11.59
CA HIS A 52 -6.40 13.94 11.99
C HIS A 52 -6.54 14.88 10.80
N SER A 53 -5.85 14.59 9.69
CA SER A 53 -5.98 15.40 8.48
C SER A 53 -7.43 15.38 7.94
N ALA A 54 -8.15 14.25 8.05
CA ALA A 54 -9.53 14.11 7.57
C ALA A 54 -10.55 14.95 8.35
N HIS A 55 -10.29 15.23 9.64
CA HIS A 55 -11.12 16.10 10.48
C HIS A 55 -10.85 17.60 10.26
N ALA A 56 -9.73 17.96 9.63
CA ALA A 56 -9.39 19.35 9.31
C ALA A 56 -10.34 19.98 8.26
N PRO A 57 -10.46 21.32 8.20
CA PRO A 57 -11.21 21.99 7.13
C PRO A 57 -10.75 21.55 5.73
N LEU A 58 -11.66 21.36 4.77
CA LEU A 58 -11.28 20.87 3.43
C LEU A 58 -10.27 21.79 2.73
N VAL A 59 -10.34 23.09 3.02
CA VAL A 59 -9.41 24.07 2.45
C VAL A 59 -7.97 23.81 2.91
N SER A 60 -7.74 23.46 4.18
CA SER A 60 -6.39 23.19 4.68
C SER A 60 -5.85 21.87 4.13
N ILE A 61 -6.72 20.87 3.92
CA ILE A 61 -6.35 19.62 3.24
C ILE A 61 -5.90 19.89 1.80
N VAL A 62 -6.65 20.72 1.05
CA VAL A 62 -6.37 20.98 -0.37
C VAL A 62 -5.16 21.89 -0.57
N LEU A 63 -4.95 22.85 0.33
CA LEU A 63 -3.80 23.76 0.28
C LEU A 63 -2.50 23.12 0.78
N ASP A 64 -2.60 21.90 1.34
CA ASP A 64 -1.48 21.11 1.86
C ASP A 64 -0.77 21.83 3.01
N ASP A 65 -1.56 22.34 3.97
CA ASP A 65 -1.06 23.04 5.16
C ASP A 65 -0.52 22.08 6.25
N ASP A 66 -0.42 20.79 5.95
CA ASP A 66 0.00 19.72 6.87
C ASP A 66 1.51 19.42 6.71
N GLU A 67 2.14 18.89 7.77
CA GLU A 67 3.59 18.63 7.83
C GLU A 67 4.02 17.49 6.88
N ASP A 68 3.14 16.51 6.63
CA ASP A 68 3.45 15.32 5.81
C ASP A 68 3.46 15.62 4.28
N ARG A 69 2.94 16.78 3.86
CA ARG A 69 2.95 17.30 2.47
C ARG A 69 2.55 16.28 1.38
N PHE A 70 1.61 15.39 1.71
CA PHE A 70 1.14 14.31 0.85
C PHE A 70 0.10 14.83 -0.17
N PRO A 71 0.03 14.30 -1.41
CA PRO A 71 -0.94 14.79 -2.39
C PRO A 71 -2.40 14.76 -1.88
N PRO A 72 -3.19 15.82 -2.11
CA PRO A 72 -4.39 16.06 -1.31
C PRO A 72 -5.61 15.20 -1.70
N LEU A 73 -5.60 14.48 -2.82
CA LEU A 73 -6.82 13.81 -3.32
C LEU A 73 -7.32 12.73 -2.37
N TYR A 74 -6.42 11.90 -1.84
CA TYR A 74 -6.82 10.83 -0.92
C TYR A 74 -7.46 11.39 0.35
N ARG A 75 -6.76 12.31 1.02
CA ARG A 75 -7.21 12.97 2.26
C ARG A 75 -8.53 13.70 2.05
N THR A 76 -8.69 14.38 0.91
CA THR A 76 -9.94 15.06 0.57
C THR A 76 -11.10 14.06 0.43
N LEU A 77 -10.89 12.94 -0.28
CA LEU A 77 -11.94 11.95 -0.50
C LEU A 77 -12.31 11.19 0.78
N VAL A 78 -11.33 10.83 1.61
CA VAL A 78 -11.60 10.13 2.87
C VAL A 78 -12.28 11.06 3.88
N ALA A 79 -11.91 12.35 3.93
CA ALA A 79 -12.59 13.35 4.75
C ALA A 79 -14.07 13.47 4.38
N LEU A 80 -14.39 13.57 3.08
CA LEU A 80 -15.77 13.63 2.60
C LEU A 80 -16.54 12.34 2.92
N TRP A 81 -15.89 11.18 2.77
CA TRP A 81 -16.46 9.88 3.09
C TRP A 81 -16.77 9.72 4.58
N MET A 82 -15.84 10.09 5.46
CA MET A 82 -16.00 10.05 6.91
C MET A 82 -17.11 10.99 7.37
N ARG A 83 -17.18 12.21 6.84
CA ARG A 83 -18.27 13.16 7.14
C ARG A 83 -19.64 12.63 6.73
N ALA A 84 -19.72 11.94 5.59
CA ALA A 84 -20.97 11.36 5.13
C ALA A 84 -21.47 10.19 6.00
N LEU A 85 -20.56 9.45 6.63
CA LEU A 85 -20.87 8.27 7.44
C LEU A 85 -20.81 8.51 8.96
N GLY A 86 -20.23 9.62 9.40
CA GLY A 86 -20.19 10.05 10.80
C GLY A 86 -19.30 9.21 11.71
N THR A 87 -18.28 8.52 11.20
CA THR A 87 -17.38 7.69 12.01
C THR A 87 -16.01 7.50 11.37
N ASP A 88 -14.97 7.48 12.20
CA ASP A 88 -13.58 7.27 11.80
C ASP A 88 -13.34 5.85 11.28
N LEU A 89 -14.11 4.88 11.76
CA LEU A 89 -14.12 3.51 11.24
C LEU A 89 -14.53 3.44 9.76
N ALA A 90 -15.15 4.49 9.22
CA ALA A 90 -15.49 4.56 7.81
C ALA A 90 -14.25 4.70 6.92
N SER A 91 -13.12 5.20 7.42
CA SER A 91 -11.88 5.38 6.64
C SER A 91 -11.41 4.07 6.02
N ARG A 92 -11.35 2.98 6.80
CA ARG A 92 -11.00 1.65 6.28
C ARG A 92 -12.01 1.14 5.26
N TRP A 93 -13.30 1.44 5.41
CA TRP A 93 -14.32 1.04 4.44
C TRP A 93 -14.17 1.74 3.09
N PHE A 94 -13.71 3.00 3.07
CA PHE A 94 -13.35 3.69 1.82
C PHE A 94 -12.30 2.88 1.04
N ASN A 95 -11.24 2.43 1.72
CA ASN A 95 -10.19 1.64 1.10
C ASN A 95 -10.64 0.24 0.67
N VAL A 96 -11.53 -0.40 1.43
CA VAL A 96 -12.18 -1.65 1.01
C VAL A 96 -12.97 -1.44 -0.30
N VAL A 97 -13.75 -0.35 -0.40
CA VAL A 97 -14.51 -0.02 -1.61
C VAL A 97 -13.58 0.24 -2.79
N CYS A 98 -12.49 1.00 -2.60
CA CYS A 98 -11.47 1.22 -3.63
C CYS A 98 -10.86 -0.11 -4.10
N GLY A 99 -10.47 -0.98 -3.18
CA GLY A 99 -9.89 -2.29 -3.47
C GLY A 99 -10.81 -3.24 -4.23
N VAL A 100 -12.08 -3.33 -3.81
CA VAL A 100 -13.10 -4.15 -4.50
C VAL A 100 -13.38 -3.58 -5.90
N THR A 101 -13.43 -2.26 -6.04
CA THR A 101 -13.59 -1.60 -7.33
C THR A 101 -12.38 -1.86 -8.23
N ALA A 102 -11.15 -1.87 -7.69
CA ALA A 102 -9.94 -2.16 -8.45
C ALA A 102 -9.98 -3.57 -9.06
N VAL A 103 -10.50 -4.57 -8.34
CA VAL A 103 -10.73 -5.93 -8.86
C VAL A 103 -11.67 -5.93 -10.07
N VAL A 104 -12.76 -5.16 -10.01
CA VAL A 104 -13.72 -5.02 -11.11
C VAL A 104 -13.08 -4.30 -12.31
N VAL A 105 -12.31 -3.25 -12.06
CA VAL A 105 -11.60 -2.52 -13.10
C VAL A 105 -10.53 -3.39 -13.77
N VAL A 106 -9.79 -4.20 -13.00
CA VAL A 106 -8.83 -5.18 -13.54
C VAL A 106 -9.53 -6.26 -14.36
N PHE A 107 -10.75 -6.68 -14.01
CA PHE A 107 -11.55 -7.53 -14.90
C PHE A 107 -11.80 -6.84 -16.25
N PHE A 108 -12.15 -5.55 -16.26
CA PHE A 108 -12.38 -4.82 -17.50
C PHE A 108 -11.09 -4.62 -18.30
N ALA A 109 -9.97 -4.28 -17.66
CA ALA A 109 -8.65 -4.25 -18.29
C ALA A 109 -8.29 -5.63 -18.91
N GLY A 110 -8.45 -6.70 -18.13
CA GLY A 110 -8.24 -8.08 -18.58
C GLY A 110 -9.16 -8.48 -19.73
N ARG A 111 -10.39 -7.96 -19.78
CA ARG A 111 -11.30 -8.15 -20.93
C ARG A 111 -10.79 -7.46 -22.18
N GLU A 112 -10.20 -6.27 -22.05
CA GLU A 112 -9.61 -5.58 -23.20
C GLU A 112 -8.32 -6.25 -23.69
N LEU A 113 -7.54 -6.83 -22.76
CA LEU A 113 -6.27 -7.50 -23.04
C LEU A 113 -6.44 -8.93 -23.60
N LEU A 114 -7.31 -9.74 -22.98
CA LEU A 114 -7.38 -11.19 -23.17
C LEU A 114 -8.72 -11.66 -23.75
N GLY A 115 -9.72 -10.78 -23.79
CA GLY A 115 -11.10 -11.11 -24.13
C GLY A 115 -11.92 -11.59 -22.93
N ARG A 116 -13.26 -11.58 -23.10
CA ARG A 116 -14.24 -11.80 -22.01
C ARG A 116 -14.08 -13.12 -21.25
N ARG A 117 -13.68 -14.19 -21.93
CA ARG A 117 -13.56 -15.53 -21.31
C ARG A 117 -12.28 -15.69 -20.46
N ALA A 118 -11.29 -14.83 -20.65
CA ALA A 118 -10.00 -14.89 -19.97
C ALA A 118 -9.84 -13.81 -18.88
N ALA A 119 -10.70 -12.79 -18.91
CA ALA A 119 -10.69 -11.65 -17.99
C ALA A 119 -10.84 -11.98 -16.50
N TRP A 120 -11.42 -13.14 -16.16
CA TRP A 120 -11.57 -13.56 -14.77
C TRP A 120 -10.24 -13.91 -14.10
N ALA A 121 -9.23 -14.36 -14.86
CA ALA A 121 -7.94 -14.76 -14.31
C ALA A 121 -7.20 -13.59 -13.62
N PRO A 122 -6.95 -12.44 -14.28
CA PRO A 122 -6.32 -11.31 -13.61
C PRO A 122 -7.17 -10.74 -12.46
N ALA A 123 -8.51 -10.74 -12.60
CA ALA A 123 -9.41 -10.29 -11.54
C ALA A 123 -9.33 -11.18 -10.29
N LEU A 124 -9.31 -12.51 -10.48
CA LEU A 124 -9.16 -13.47 -9.39
C LEU A 124 -7.80 -13.34 -8.70
N LEU A 125 -6.71 -13.18 -9.46
CA LEU A 125 -5.38 -12.98 -8.90
C LEU A 125 -5.30 -11.71 -8.04
N LEU A 126 -5.89 -10.59 -8.49
CA LEU A 126 -5.92 -9.37 -7.68
C LEU A 126 -6.87 -9.50 -6.47
N ALA A 127 -8.01 -10.18 -6.62
CA ALA A 127 -8.95 -10.41 -5.53
C ALA A 127 -8.31 -11.17 -4.37
N CYS A 128 -7.49 -12.17 -4.70
CA CYS A 128 -6.78 -13.02 -3.75
C CYS A 128 -5.35 -12.55 -3.43
N SER A 129 -4.87 -11.40 -3.92
CA SER A 129 -3.51 -10.94 -3.63
C SER A 129 -3.41 -10.51 -2.16
N PRO A 130 -2.60 -11.18 -1.31
CA PRO A 130 -2.46 -10.81 0.11
C PRO A 130 -1.92 -9.40 0.28
N TYR A 131 -1.01 -8.97 -0.60
CA TYR A 131 -0.45 -7.62 -0.63
C TYR A 131 -1.50 -6.55 -0.89
N HIS A 132 -2.33 -6.74 -1.94
CA HIS A 132 -3.40 -5.81 -2.21
C HIS A 132 -4.47 -5.84 -1.10
N ILE A 133 -4.77 -7.01 -0.50
CA ILE A 133 -5.69 -7.12 0.64
C ILE A 133 -5.18 -6.32 1.83
N HIS A 134 -3.88 -6.41 2.16
CA HIS A 134 -3.26 -5.67 3.26
C HIS A 134 -3.50 -4.16 3.13
N TYR A 135 -3.12 -3.56 1.99
CA TYR A 135 -3.30 -2.12 1.76
C TYR A 135 -4.76 -1.68 1.56
N CYS A 136 -5.69 -2.60 1.30
CA CYS A 136 -7.12 -2.29 1.31
C CYS A 136 -7.71 -2.20 2.72
N ARG A 137 -6.98 -2.66 3.74
CA ARG A 137 -7.42 -2.71 5.13
C ARG A 137 -6.77 -1.64 6.00
N GLU A 138 -5.63 -1.12 5.58
CA GLU A 138 -4.96 0.04 6.17
C GLU A 138 -5.61 1.32 5.63
N GLY A 139 -5.94 2.28 6.49
CA GLY A 139 -6.54 3.59 6.18
C GLY A 139 -5.63 4.59 5.46
N ARG A 140 -4.82 4.17 4.48
CA ARG A 140 -3.90 5.02 3.69
C ARG A 140 -4.22 5.09 2.19
N ALA A 141 -3.53 5.96 1.45
CA ALA A 141 -3.78 6.24 0.04
C ALA A 141 -3.60 5.06 -0.95
N TYR A 142 -3.00 3.96 -0.53
CA TYR A 142 -2.57 2.88 -1.43
C TYR A 142 -3.71 2.15 -2.14
N ALA A 143 -4.86 1.93 -1.49
CA ALA A 143 -6.00 1.27 -2.13
C ALA A 143 -6.59 2.12 -3.27
N LEU A 144 -6.74 3.43 -3.04
CA LEU A 144 -7.16 4.38 -4.07
C LEU A 144 -6.12 4.45 -5.19
N PHE A 145 -4.83 4.49 -4.84
CA PHE A 145 -3.75 4.54 -5.82
C PHE A 145 -3.76 3.32 -6.76
N VAL A 146 -3.92 2.11 -6.21
CA VAL A 146 -4.06 0.87 -7.00
C VAL A 146 -5.28 0.92 -7.93
N LEU A 147 -6.43 1.41 -7.45
CA LEU A 147 -7.63 1.59 -8.26
C LEU A 147 -7.38 2.53 -9.44
N LEU A 148 -6.74 3.67 -9.21
CA LEU A 148 -6.47 4.68 -10.23
C LEU A 148 -5.47 4.15 -11.28
N ILE A 149 -4.44 3.41 -10.85
CA ILE A 149 -3.53 2.74 -11.79
C ILE A 149 -4.27 1.65 -12.59
N ALA A 150 -5.14 0.85 -11.96
CA ALA A 150 -5.98 -0.11 -12.66
C ALA A 150 -6.88 0.56 -13.72
N ALA A 151 -7.47 1.70 -13.38
CA ALA A 151 -8.29 2.50 -14.30
C ALA A 151 -7.43 3.05 -15.46
N ALA A 152 -6.22 3.52 -15.18
CA ALA A 152 -5.29 3.97 -16.21
C ALA A 152 -4.90 2.83 -17.17
N PHE A 153 -4.60 1.62 -16.67
CA PHE A 153 -4.39 0.43 -17.52
C PHE A 153 -5.61 0.11 -18.38
N TRP A 154 -6.80 0.15 -17.80
CA TRP A 154 -8.02 -0.08 -18.57
C TRP A 154 -8.23 0.96 -19.68
N GLY A 155 -8.02 2.25 -19.35
CA GLY A 155 -8.03 3.36 -20.30
C GLY A 155 -7.01 3.18 -21.42
N ALA A 156 -5.74 2.88 -21.08
CA ALA A 156 -4.65 2.61 -22.02
C ALA A 156 -4.98 1.49 -23.01
N LEU A 157 -5.51 0.36 -22.52
CA LEU A 157 -5.89 -0.77 -23.36
C LEU A 157 -7.09 -0.47 -24.29
N ARG A 158 -7.91 0.51 -23.92
CA ARG A 158 -9.11 0.93 -24.64
C ARG A 158 -8.87 2.10 -25.60
N SER A 159 -7.93 2.98 -25.29
CA SER A 159 -7.70 4.26 -25.98
C SER A 159 -7.32 4.09 -27.46
N ILE A 160 -6.55 3.05 -27.78
CA ILE A 160 -6.04 2.82 -29.13
C ILE A 160 -7.02 2.07 -30.05
N ARG A 161 -8.30 1.95 -29.66
CA ARG A 161 -9.37 1.34 -30.49
C ARG A 161 -10.11 2.39 -31.33
N ALA A 162 -10.78 1.94 -32.38
CA ALA A 162 -11.68 2.81 -33.17
C ALA A 162 -12.77 3.42 -32.25
N GLY A 163 -12.93 4.74 -32.28
CA GLY A 163 -13.86 5.46 -31.39
C GLY A 163 -13.39 5.55 -29.92
N GLY A 164 -12.09 5.41 -29.66
CA GLY A 164 -11.49 5.29 -28.32
C GLY A 164 -11.50 6.53 -27.40
N ILE A 165 -12.33 7.54 -27.66
CA ILE A 165 -12.37 8.79 -26.85
C ILE A 165 -12.57 8.48 -25.36
N ALA A 166 -13.48 7.55 -25.02
CA ALA A 166 -13.70 7.12 -23.64
C ALA A 166 -12.46 6.49 -23.01
N GLY A 167 -11.65 5.76 -23.80
CA GLY A 167 -10.38 5.19 -23.32
C GLY A 167 -9.35 6.28 -23.03
N TRP A 168 -9.25 7.29 -23.89
CA TRP A 168 -8.41 8.46 -23.65
C TRP A 168 -8.86 9.26 -22.42
N CYS A 169 -10.17 9.52 -22.26
CA CYS A 169 -10.70 10.20 -21.08
C CYS A 169 -10.38 9.43 -19.79
N VAL A 170 -10.62 8.12 -19.76
CA VAL A 170 -10.30 7.28 -18.59
C VAL A 170 -8.80 7.31 -18.31
N LEU A 171 -7.95 7.19 -19.33
CA LEU A 171 -6.50 7.25 -19.16
C LEU A 171 -6.05 8.59 -18.58
N THR A 172 -6.49 9.72 -19.16
CA THR A 172 -6.16 11.08 -18.70
C THR A 172 -6.62 11.33 -17.27
N LEU A 173 -7.89 11.07 -16.97
CA LEU A 173 -8.46 11.37 -15.65
C LEU A 173 -7.87 10.47 -14.57
N ALA A 174 -7.67 9.18 -14.85
CA ALA A 174 -7.07 8.26 -13.90
C ALA A 174 -5.59 8.55 -13.67
N SER A 175 -4.83 8.92 -14.72
CA SER A 175 -3.43 9.35 -14.59
C SER A 175 -3.31 10.63 -13.77
N ALA A 176 -4.14 11.64 -14.03
CA ALA A 176 -4.15 12.87 -13.25
C ALA A 176 -4.49 12.58 -11.79
N ALA A 177 -5.60 11.89 -11.53
CA ALA A 177 -6.01 11.53 -10.18
C ALA A 177 -4.93 10.71 -9.44
N ALA A 178 -4.21 9.83 -10.12
CA ALA A 178 -3.12 9.07 -9.50
C ALA A 178 -1.98 9.99 -9.04
N VAL A 179 -1.60 11.00 -9.83
CA VAL A 179 -0.58 12.00 -9.43
C VAL A 179 -1.05 12.84 -8.25
N TRP A 180 -2.33 13.22 -8.23
CA TRP A 180 -2.94 13.91 -7.10
C TRP A 180 -3.15 13.01 -5.86
N THR A 181 -2.93 11.70 -5.98
CA THR A 181 -3.01 10.73 -4.86
C THR A 181 -1.62 10.38 -4.32
N HIS A 182 -0.61 10.25 -5.19
CA HIS A 182 0.74 9.86 -4.77
C HIS A 182 1.77 10.33 -5.80
N TYR A 183 2.83 11.04 -5.37
CA TYR A 183 3.86 11.56 -6.29
C TYR A 183 4.61 10.46 -7.09
N TYR A 184 4.69 9.23 -6.56
CA TYR A 184 5.28 8.08 -7.28
C TYR A 184 4.48 7.70 -8.54
N ALA A 185 3.25 8.21 -8.71
CA ALA A 185 2.49 8.08 -9.94
C ALA A 185 3.15 8.75 -11.15
N VAL A 186 3.93 9.82 -10.97
CA VAL A 186 4.52 10.59 -12.09
C VAL A 186 5.34 9.70 -13.03
N PRO A 187 6.36 8.95 -12.58
CA PRO A 187 7.15 8.09 -13.46
C PRO A 187 6.34 6.90 -14.01
N ILE A 188 5.38 6.37 -13.24
CA ILE A 188 4.50 5.28 -13.69
C ILE A 188 3.64 5.75 -14.88
N VAL A 189 3.00 6.90 -14.72
CA VAL A 189 2.20 7.57 -15.75
C VAL A 189 3.09 7.93 -16.93
N GLY A 190 4.28 8.49 -16.70
CA GLY A 190 5.25 8.80 -17.75
C GLY A 190 5.55 7.58 -18.65
N VAL A 191 5.96 6.45 -18.07
CA VAL A 191 6.22 5.22 -18.83
C VAL A 191 4.96 4.70 -19.53
N MET A 192 3.81 4.72 -18.86
CA MET A 192 2.55 4.29 -19.45
C MET A 192 2.19 5.12 -20.70
N TRP A 193 2.29 6.46 -20.59
CA TRP A 193 2.01 7.38 -21.69
C TRP A 193 3.02 7.31 -22.81
N LEU A 194 4.30 7.05 -22.52
CA LEU A 194 5.32 6.81 -23.54
C LEU A 194 5.00 5.57 -24.38
N VAL A 195 4.66 4.44 -23.75
CA VAL A 195 4.33 3.20 -24.46
C VAL A 195 3.02 3.34 -25.23
N VAL A 196 1.98 3.89 -24.61
CA VAL A 196 0.66 4.09 -25.25
C VAL A 196 0.75 5.12 -26.37
N GLY A 197 1.47 6.22 -26.16
CA GLY A 197 1.71 7.27 -27.14
C GLY A 197 2.45 6.73 -28.35
N SER A 198 3.53 5.97 -28.15
CA SER A 198 4.26 5.30 -29.24
C SER A 198 3.35 4.39 -30.06
N ALA A 199 2.54 3.55 -29.39
CA ALA A 199 1.57 2.69 -30.07
C ALA A 199 0.47 3.48 -30.80
N ALA A 200 0.01 4.61 -30.25
CA ALA A 200 -0.97 5.48 -30.88
C ALA A 200 -0.43 6.19 -32.12
N LEU A 201 0.82 6.66 -32.08
CA LEU A 201 1.51 7.26 -33.23
C LEU A 201 1.68 6.26 -34.37
N LEU A 202 2.09 5.02 -34.07
CA LEU A 202 2.17 3.94 -35.05
C LEU A 202 0.81 3.61 -35.69
N ARG A 203 -0.29 3.85 -34.98
CA ARG A 203 -1.67 3.72 -35.51
C ARG A 203 -2.25 5.02 -36.07
N ARG A 204 -1.43 6.06 -36.27
CA ARG A 204 -1.82 7.39 -36.78
C ARG A 204 -2.89 8.11 -35.94
N GLN A 205 -2.98 7.82 -34.65
CA GLN A 205 -3.93 8.43 -33.71
C GLN A 205 -3.32 9.63 -32.96
N TRP A 206 -2.59 10.50 -33.66
CA TRP A 206 -1.86 11.60 -33.04
C TRP A 206 -2.78 12.71 -32.48
N LYS A 207 -3.95 12.96 -33.10
CA LYS A 207 -4.90 13.98 -32.64
C LYS A 207 -5.47 13.68 -31.24
N PRO A 208 -6.08 12.51 -30.97
CA PRO A 208 -6.56 12.19 -29.63
C PRO A 208 -5.43 12.07 -28.63
N LEU A 209 -4.24 11.58 -29.04
CA LEU A 209 -3.05 11.59 -28.19
C LEU A 209 -2.67 13.02 -27.77
N ALA A 210 -2.52 13.95 -28.71
CA ALA A 210 -2.13 15.33 -28.41
C ALA A 210 -3.15 16.02 -27.50
N ALA A 211 -4.45 15.86 -27.76
CA ALA A 211 -5.51 16.40 -26.90
C ALA A 211 -5.46 15.80 -25.49
N ALA A 212 -5.36 14.48 -25.38
CA ALA A 212 -5.34 13.79 -24.09
C ALA A 212 -4.08 14.12 -23.27
N THR A 213 -2.92 14.25 -23.92
CA THR A 213 -1.66 14.69 -23.29
C THR A 213 -1.77 16.14 -22.83
N GLY A 214 -2.30 17.05 -23.67
CA GLY A 214 -2.50 18.44 -23.29
C GLY A 214 -3.41 18.57 -22.07
N CYS A 215 -4.52 17.84 -22.04
CA CYS A 215 -5.40 17.78 -20.87
C CYS A 215 -4.70 17.22 -19.63
N LEU A 216 -3.92 16.14 -19.76
CA LEU A 216 -3.17 15.59 -18.62
C LEU A 216 -2.19 16.61 -18.04
N LEU A 217 -1.41 17.28 -18.90
CA LEU A 217 -0.43 18.29 -18.47
C LEU A 217 -1.11 19.45 -17.74
N ILE A 218 -2.26 19.91 -18.21
CA ILE A 218 -3.04 20.96 -17.52
C ILE A 218 -3.50 20.48 -16.14
N LEU A 219 -4.04 19.26 -16.05
CA LEU A 219 -4.56 18.71 -14.79
C LEU A 219 -3.45 18.44 -13.75
N VAL A 220 -2.24 18.12 -14.20
CA VAL A 220 -1.10 17.79 -13.33
C VAL A 220 -0.21 19.01 -13.03
N ALA A 221 -0.28 20.08 -13.83
CA ALA A 221 0.55 21.28 -13.63
C ALA A 221 0.56 21.82 -12.18
N PRO A 222 -0.57 21.88 -11.46
CA PRO A 222 -0.55 22.38 -10.08
C PRO A 222 0.24 21.49 -9.10
N THR A 223 0.35 20.18 -9.35
CA THR A 223 1.08 19.27 -8.45
C THR A 223 2.58 19.49 -8.50
N ALA A 224 3.12 20.17 -9.51
CA ALA A 224 4.53 20.56 -9.56
C ALA A 224 4.86 21.56 -8.44
N LEU A 225 3.95 22.49 -8.14
CA LEU A 225 4.11 23.44 -7.04
C LEU A 225 4.02 22.74 -5.68
N LEU A 226 3.09 21.80 -5.53
CA LEU A 226 2.96 20.99 -4.32
C LEU A 226 4.20 20.12 -4.09
N LEU A 227 4.70 19.47 -5.13
CA LEU A 227 5.92 18.67 -5.06
C LEU A 227 7.15 19.53 -4.72
N GLN A 228 7.24 20.74 -5.28
CA GLN A 228 8.32 21.68 -4.93
C GLN A 228 8.28 22.05 -3.45
N ARG A 229 7.09 22.29 -2.89
CA ARG A 229 6.92 22.52 -1.45
C ARG A 229 7.33 21.26 -0.67
N ALA A 230 6.77 20.10 -1.00
CA ALA A 230 7.11 18.84 -0.32
C ALA A 230 8.63 18.58 -0.26
N MET A 231 9.36 18.83 -1.35
CA MET A 231 10.82 18.69 -1.38
C MET A 231 11.58 19.73 -0.56
N GLY A 232 11.01 20.92 -0.33
CA GLY A 232 11.65 22.00 0.43
C GLY A 232 11.73 21.73 1.93
N ASP A 233 10.84 20.90 2.47
CA ASP A 233 10.79 20.58 3.91
C ASP A 233 11.49 19.28 4.28
N TYR A 234 11.96 18.53 3.28
CA TYR A 234 12.69 17.30 3.55
C TYR A 234 14.02 17.61 4.24
N SER A 235 14.06 17.40 5.56
CA SER A 235 15.25 17.67 6.36
C SER A 235 16.37 16.68 6.01
N LYS A 236 17.60 17.17 5.89
CA LYS A 236 18.79 16.36 5.53
C LYS A 236 19.25 15.37 6.62
N GLY A 237 18.42 15.11 7.65
CA GLY A 237 18.78 14.33 8.85
C GLY A 237 17.91 13.10 9.12
N THR A 238 16.89 12.82 8.31
CA THR A 238 16.06 11.62 8.47
C THR A 238 16.79 10.38 7.98
N LEU A 239 16.74 9.29 8.74
CA LEU A 239 17.19 7.97 8.28
C LEU A 239 16.31 7.53 7.10
N VAL A 240 16.95 7.30 5.95
CA VAL A 240 16.28 6.95 4.70
C VAL A 240 16.48 5.47 4.43
N ALA A 241 15.40 4.76 4.11
CA ALA A 241 15.49 3.38 3.62
C ALA A 241 16.07 3.39 2.21
N GLU A 242 17.30 2.91 2.04
CA GLU A 242 17.94 2.79 0.74
C GLU A 242 17.28 1.69 -0.11
N PHE A 243 17.18 1.94 -1.40
CA PHE A 243 16.79 0.94 -2.38
C PHE A 243 18.00 0.17 -2.89
N ASP A 244 17.98 -1.14 -2.72
CA ASP A 244 18.97 -2.07 -3.27
C ASP A 244 18.29 -3.28 -3.95
N VAL A 245 19.10 -4.26 -4.36
CA VAL A 245 18.60 -5.47 -5.01
C VAL A 245 17.77 -6.33 -4.04
N GLU A 246 18.09 -6.30 -2.74
CA GLU A 246 17.38 -7.04 -1.70
C GLU A 246 15.98 -6.46 -1.48
N ALA A 247 15.87 -5.13 -1.35
CA ALA A 247 14.61 -4.40 -1.27
C ALA A 247 13.74 -4.64 -2.52
N TRP A 248 14.35 -4.67 -3.71
CA TRP A 248 13.63 -4.98 -4.95
C TRP A 248 13.10 -6.42 -4.95
N GLY A 249 13.93 -7.39 -4.57
CA GLY A 249 13.55 -8.79 -4.48
C GLY A 249 12.44 -9.04 -3.45
N TYR A 250 12.57 -8.43 -2.27
CA TYR A 250 11.59 -8.47 -1.19
C TYR A 250 10.23 -7.90 -1.65
N MET A 251 10.24 -6.72 -2.28
CA MET A 251 9.03 -6.09 -2.82
C MET A 251 8.35 -6.97 -3.88
N LEU A 252 9.12 -7.56 -4.80
CA LEU A 252 8.55 -8.48 -5.79
C LEU A 252 7.92 -9.70 -5.11
N ALA A 253 8.61 -10.32 -4.14
CA ALA A 253 8.10 -11.47 -3.40
C ALA A 253 6.79 -11.13 -2.66
N ASN A 254 6.72 -9.95 -2.02
CA ASN A 254 5.55 -9.50 -1.29
C ASN A 254 4.30 -9.37 -2.17
N GLN A 255 4.43 -9.14 -3.48
CA GLN A 255 3.28 -9.16 -4.40
C GLN A 255 2.45 -10.47 -4.30
N ALA A 256 3.11 -11.59 -4.01
CA ALA A 256 2.49 -12.91 -3.84
C ALA A 256 2.40 -13.33 -2.36
N LEU A 257 3.38 -12.97 -1.53
CA LEU A 257 3.46 -13.41 -0.14
C LEU A 257 2.72 -12.49 0.84
N GLY A 258 2.44 -11.25 0.44
CA GLY A 258 2.11 -10.19 1.38
C GLY A 258 3.21 -10.01 2.41
N PHE A 259 2.85 -9.55 3.61
CA PHE A 259 3.76 -9.44 4.76
C PHE A 259 3.62 -10.61 5.74
N SER A 260 3.08 -11.74 5.27
CA SER A 260 2.56 -12.81 6.14
C SER A 260 2.88 -14.23 5.67
N ALA A 261 3.72 -14.38 4.65
CA ALA A 261 4.33 -15.64 4.27
C ALA A 261 5.84 -15.45 4.12
N GLY A 262 6.61 -15.99 5.07
CA GLY A 262 8.04 -15.70 5.22
C GLY A 262 8.36 -15.12 6.60
N PRO A 263 9.54 -14.52 6.81
CA PRO A 263 9.84 -13.80 8.04
C PRO A 263 8.96 -12.56 8.21
N SER A 264 8.60 -12.26 9.45
CA SER A 264 7.88 -11.04 9.85
C SER A 264 8.78 -9.82 9.79
N MET A 265 8.19 -8.62 9.84
CA MET A 265 8.96 -7.38 9.89
C MET A 265 9.88 -7.31 11.11
N VAL A 266 9.44 -7.83 12.26
CA VAL A 266 10.23 -7.90 13.50
C VAL A 266 11.46 -8.79 13.30
N GLU A 267 11.29 -9.95 12.68
CA GLU A 267 12.40 -10.88 12.40
C GLU A 267 13.34 -10.33 11.35
N LEU A 268 12.85 -9.72 10.27
CA LEU A 268 13.70 -9.11 9.25
C LEU A 268 14.55 -7.98 9.80
N ARG A 269 14.05 -7.26 10.80
CA ARG A 269 14.82 -6.22 11.47
C ARG A 269 15.75 -6.78 12.57
N SER A 270 15.47 -7.96 13.12
CA SER A 270 16.24 -8.56 14.23
C SER A 270 17.31 -9.57 13.82
N LEU A 271 17.09 -10.27 12.72
CA LEU A 271 17.92 -11.38 12.29
C LEU A 271 19.06 -10.87 11.40
N PRO A 272 20.23 -11.51 11.45
CA PRO A 272 21.23 -11.31 10.41
C PRO A 272 20.64 -11.56 9.02
N ALA A 273 21.01 -10.74 8.04
CA ALA A 273 20.45 -10.81 6.68
C ALA A 273 20.46 -12.23 6.10
N ALA A 274 21.53 -13.00 6.33
CA ALA A 274 21.64 -14.39 5.90
C ALA A 274 20.52 -15.30 6.47
N GLU A 275 20.09 -15.09 7.70
CA GLU A 275 19.01 -15.88 8.30
C GLU A 275 17.64 -15.45 7.76
N GLY A 276 17.41 -14.15 7.64
CA GLY A 276 16.21 -13.62 6.98
C GLY A 276 16.05 -14.15 5.57
N ILE A 277 17.13 -14.16 4.79
CA ILE A 277 17.18 -14.74 3.44
C ILE A 277 16.87 -16.23 3.48
N ARG A 278 17.49 -17.01 4.38
CA ARG A 278 17.23 -18.47 4.50
C ARG A 278 15.75 -18.78 4.76
N LEU A 279 15.06 -17.96 5.56
CA LEU A 279 13.62 -18.11 5.81
C LEU A 279 12.78 -17.78 4.55
N PHE A 280 13.28 -16.93 3.65
CA PHE A 280 12.63 -16.59 2.39
C PHE A 280 12.88 -17.58 1.25
N VAL A 281 14.04 -18.26 1.22
CA VAL A 281 14.44 -19.18 0.15
C VAL A 281 13.32 -20.13 -0.33
N PRO A 282 12.61 -20.89 0.53
CA PRO A 282 11.58 -21.82 0.05
C PRO A 282 10.43 -21.11 -0.68
N TRP A 283 10.04 -19.92 -0.21
CA TRP A 283 9.01 -19.10 -0.84
C TRP A 283 9.47 -18.55 -2.17
N VAL A 284 10.67 -17.98 -2.21
CA VAL A 284 11.26 -17.42 -3.43
C VAL A 284 11.47 -18.50 -4.49
N ALA A 285 11.92 -19.70 -4.10
CA ALA A 285 12.08 -20.83 -5.02
C ALA A 285 10.73 -21.29 -5.61
N ALA A 286 9.69 -21.42 -4.78
CA ALA A 286 8.35 -21.77 -5.24
C ALA A 286 7.79 -20.69 -6.20
N LEU A 287 7.95 -19.42 -5.84
CA LEU A 287 7.51 -18.29 -6.66
C LEU A 287 8.28 -18.20 -7.97
N ALA A 288 9.59 -18.46 -7.98
CA ALA A 288 10.40 -18.47 -9.19
C ALA A 288 9.85 -19.48 -10.21
N VAL A 289 9.49 -20.69 -9.78
CA VAL A 289 8.87 -21.70 -10.64
C VAL A 289 7.49 -21.25 -11.13
N VAL A 290 6.64 -20.78 -10.22
CA VAL A 290 5.28 -20.31 -10.54
C VAL A 290 5.31 -19.16 -11.54
N TRP A 291 6.11 -18.13 -11.29
CA TRP A 291 6.26 -16.96 -12.15
C TRP A 291 6.92 -17.29 -13.48
N SER A 292 7.86 -18.23 -13.52
CA SER A 292 8.44 -18.70 -14.78
C SER A 292 7.38 -19.37 -15.65
N VAL A 293 6.60 -20.30 -15.10
CA VAL A 293 5.55 -21.01 -15.85
C VAL A 293 4.47 -20.05 -16.34
N LEU A 294 3.93 -19.21 -15.44
CA LEU A 294 2.87 -18.26 -15.80
C LEU A 294 3.40 -17.13 -16.69
N GLY A 295 4.63 -16.65 -16.46
CA GLY A 295 5.29 -15.63 -17.26
C GLY A 295 5.55 -16.09 -18.68
N ILE A 296 6.13 -17.28 -18.88
CA ILE A 296 6.34 -17.87 -20.22
C ILE A 296 4.99 -18.04 -20.93
N ALA A 297 3.96 -18.54 -20.23
CA ALA A 297 2.62 -18.65 -20.79
C ALA A 297 2.03 -17.27 -21.17
N ALA A 298 2.29 -16.23 -20.39
CA ALA A 298 1.87 -14.86 -20.67
C ALA A 298 2.57 -14.30 -21.92
N LEU A 299 3.88 -14.52 -22.05
CA LEU A 299 4.66 -14.15 -23.23
C LEU A 299 4.10 -14.84 -24.49
N ALA A 300 3.82 -16.14 -24.41
CA ALA A 300 3.20 -16.89 -25.50
C ALA A 300 1.79 -16.38 -25.83
N ARG A 301 1.01 -15.96 -24.82
CA ARG A 301 -0.36 -15.48 -24.99
C ARG A 301 -0.45 -14.09 -25.62
N LEU A 302 0.46 -13.20 -25.24
CA LEU A 302 0.46 -11.79 -25.63
C LEU A 302 1.33 -11.51 -26.86
N GLY A 303 2.29 -12.39 -27.16
CA GLY A 303 3.25 -12.22 -28.26
C GLY A 303 4.06 -10.93 -28.16
N ARG A 304 4.73 -10.57 -29.25
CA ARG A 304 5.43 -9.27 -29.38
C ARG A 304 4.40 -8.17 -29.63
N SER A 305 3.82 -7.66 -28.54
CA SER A 305 2.77 -6.64 -28.59
C SER A 305 3.09 -5.46 -27.69
N TRP A 306 2.56 -4.28 -28.02
CA TRP A 306 2.73 -3.08 -27.19
C TRP A 306 2.08 -3.24 -25.81
N GLN A 307 1.06 -4.10 -25.68
CA GLN A 307 0.44 -4.43 -24.40
C GLN A 307 1.41 -5.20 -23.49
N LEU A 308 2.16 -6.15 -24.05
CA LEU A 308 3.21 -6.84 -23.30
C LEU A 308 4.31 -5.86 -22.88
N LEU A 309 4.75 -4.98 -23.80
CA LEU A 309 5.73 -3.94 -23.48
C LEU A 309 5.23 -3.03 -22.34
N LEU A 310 3.96 -2.61 -22.39
CA LEU A 310 3.36 -1.79 -21.33
C LEU A 310 3.43 -2.51 -19.97
N LEU A 311 3.02 -3.78 -19.92
CA LEU A 311 3.05 -4.58 -18.68
C LEU A 311 4.47 -4.79 -18.15
N LEU A 312 5.44 -5.10 -19.03
CA LEU A 312 6.83 -5.33 -18.61
C LEU A 312 7.54 -4.04 -18.21
N ALA A 313 7.37 -2.96 -18.98
CA ALA A 313 7.99 -1.67 -18.68
C ALA A 313 7.49 -1.13 -17.33
N THR A 314 6.19 -1.26 -17.05
CA THR A 314 5.64 -0.86 -15.75
C THR A 314 6.02 -1.84 -14.64
N ALA A 315 5.93 -3.16 -14.84
CA ALA A 315 6.19 -4.12 -13.76
C ALA A 315 7.68 -4.24 -13.37
N VAL A 316 8.59 -4.08 -14.33
CA VAL A 316 10.02 -4.40 -14.13
C VAL A 316 10.90 -3.15 -14.15
N ALA A 317 10.65 -2.19 -15.05
CA ALA A 317 11.57 -1.08 -15.24
C ALA A 317 11.27 0.11 -14.31
N VAL A 318 10.00 0.38 -14.01
CA VAL A 318 9.63 1.58 -13.23
C VAL A 318 10.10 1.50 -11.78
N VAL A 319 10.05 0.32 -11.15
CA VAL A 319 10.45 0.19 -9.73
C VAL A 319 11.93 0.47 -9.50
N PRO A 320 12.90 -0.14 -10.23
CA PRO A 320 14.31 0.18 -10.04
C PRO A 320 14.62 1.65 -10.33
N VAL A 321 13.99 2.24 -11.36
CA VAL A 321 14.17 3.66 -11.67
C VAL A 321 13.69 4.54 -10.51
N LEU A 322 12.53 4.21 -9.92
CA LEU A 322 11.99 4.90 -8.75
C LEU A 322 12.87 4.76 -7.52
N GLY A 323 13.33 3.54 -7.23
CA GLY A 323 14.18 3.26 -6.09
C GLY A 323 15.53 3.96 -6.18
N ILE A 324 16.19 3.88 -7.35
CA ILE A 324 17.46 4.57 -7.60
C ILE A 324 17.27 6.09 -7.53
N ALA A 325 16.20 6.64 -8.13
CA ALA A 325 15.90 8.06 -8.02
C ALA A 325 15.63 8.48 -6.57
N GLY A 326 14.94 7.64 -5.79
CA GLY A 326 14.70 7.85 -4.37
C GLY A 326 15.99 7.93 -3.55
N ASN A 327 16.97 7.06 -3.84
CA ASN A 327 18.30 7.12 -3.23
C ASN A 327 19.05 8.40 -3.61
N VAL A 328 19.01 8.79 -4.89
CA VAL A 328 19.71 9.99 -5.40
C VAL A 328 19.15 11.28 -4.79
N ILE A 329 17.83 11.35 -4.62
CA ILE A 329 17.15 12.53 -4.07
C ILE A 329 17.16 12.54 -2.53
N GLY A 330 17.49 11.41 -1.90
CA GLY A 330 17.52 11.28 -0.43
C GLY A 330 16.13 11.15 0.20
N VAL A 331 15.14 10.65 -0.54
CA VAL A 331 13.78 10.36 -0.04
C VAL A 331 13.58 8.87 0.27
N GLY A 332 14.42 8.02 -0.31
CA GLY A 332 14.42 6.57 -0.09
C GLY A 332 13.32 5.81 -0.80
N PHE A 333 13.15 4.57 -0.39
CA PHE A 333 12.17 3.66 -0.92
C PHE A 333 11.57 2.79 0.17
N VAL A 334 10.25 2.83 0.30
CA VAL A 334 9.51 1.93 1.17
C VAL A 334 8.63 1.05 0.28
N ASP A 335 8.55 -0.24 0.62
CA ASP A 335 7.81 -1.26 -0.12
C ASP A 335 6.38 -0.80 -0.51
N ARG A 336 5.67 -0.13 0.40
CA ARG A 336 4.31 0.39 0.17
C ARG A 336 4.16 1.32 -1.03
N TYR A 337 5.21 2.03 -1.45
CA TYR A 337 5.20 2.87 -2.65
C TYR A 337 5.03 2.05 -3.95
N ALA A 338 5.23 0.74 -3.89
CA ALA A 338 5.01 -0.20 -4.97
C ALA A 338 3.64 -0.88 -4.95
N ALA A 339 2.69 -0.48 -4.09
CA ALA A 339 1.32 -1.02 -4.03
C ALA A 339 0.67 -1.23 -5.41
N TRP A 340 0.85 -0.26 -6.31
CA TRP A 340 0.33 -0.25 -7.68
C TRP A 340 0.82 -1.41 -8.56
N LEU A 341 1.96 -2.03 -8.24
CA LEU A 341 2.56 -3.14 -8.99
C LEU A 341 1.64 -4.35 -9.07
N CYS A 342 0.68 -4.47 -8.14
CA CYS A 342 -0.36 -5.50 -8.16
C CYS A 342 -1.13 -5.55 -9.48
N VAL A 343 -1.32 -4.40 -10.13
CA VAL A 343 -2.11 -4.29 -11.36
C VAL A 343 -1.40 -4.96 -12.55
N PRO A 344 -0.20 -4.52 -12.98
CA PRO A 344 0.50 -5.18 -14.07
C PRO A 344 0.90 -6.61 -13.70
N TYR A 345 1.21 -6.89 -12.43
CA TYR A 345 1.43 -8.25 -11.93
C TYR A 345 0.23 -9.17 -12.20
N ALA A 346 -0.98 -8.75 -11.78
CA ALA A 346 -2.20 -9.52 -11.96
C ALA A 346 -2.57 -9.66 -13.44
N LEU A 347 -2.39 -8.61 -14.25
CA LEU A 347 -2.66 -8.65 -15.70
C LEU A 347 -1.69 -9.57 -16.45
N LEU A 348 -0.40 -9.52 -16.13
CA LEU A 348 0.64 -10.34 -16.76
C LEU A 348 0.49 -11.82 -16.38
N LEU A 349 0.48 -12.15 -15.08
CA LEU A 349 0.32 -13.53 -14.64
C LEU A 349 -1.09 -14.07 -14.96
N GLY A 350 -2.10 -13.20 -14.94
CA GLY A 350 -3.46 -13.53 -15.36
C GLY A 350 -3.55 -13.89 -16.85
N ALA A 351 -2.74 -13.26 -17.71
CA ALA A 351 -2.62 -13.63 -19.11
C ALA A 351 -2.09 -15.07 -19.27
N GLY A 352 -1.06 -15.44 -18.53
CA GLY A 352 -0.54 -16.81 -18.49
C GLY A 352 -1.54 -17.81 -17.92
N ALA A 353 -2.11 -17.50 -16.75
CA ALA A 353 -3.10 -18.32 -16.08
C ALA A 353 -4.37 -18.55 -16.93
N SER A 354 -4.72 -17.64 -17.83
CA SER A 354 -5.85 -17.81 -18.74
C SER A 354 -5.71 -19.00 -19.69
N LEU A 355 -4.49 -19.53 -19.85
CA LEU A 355 -4.18 -20.72 -20.63
C LEU A 355 -4.21 -22.02 -19.82
N CYS A 356 -4.69 -22.02 -18.58
CA CYS A 356 -4.69 -23.18 -17.68
C CYS A 356 -5.30 -24.46 -18.31
N ARG A 357 -6.33 -24.34 -19.15
CA ARG A 357 -6.92 -25.50 -19.85
C ARG A 357 -5.99 -26.18 -20.85
N ARG A 358 -4.86 -25.56 -21.22
CA ARG A 358 -3.92 -26.08 -22.21
C ARG A 358 -2.77 -26.89 -21.61
N SER A 359 -2.45 -26.70 -20.33
CA SER A 359 -1.29 -27.34 -19.70
C SER A 359 -1.52 -27.58 -18.21
N TRP A 360 -1.23 -28.80 -17.76
CA TRP A 360 -1.27 -29.16 -16.35
C TRP A 360 -0.25 -28.35 -15.53
N ALA A 361 0.89 -27.98 -16.12
CA ALA A 361 1.90 -27.15 -15.46
C ALA A 361 1.36 -25.75 -15.13
N ILE A 362 0.56 -25.15 -16.04
CA ILE A 362 -0.10 -23.86 -15.79
C ILE A 362 -1.18 -24.01 -14.71
N GLN A 363 -1.90 -25.14 -14.68
CA GLN A 363 -2.88 -25.41 -13.61
C GLN A 363 -2.21 -25.55 -12.25
N ALA A 364 -1.12 -26.32 -12.19
CA ALA A 364 -0.32 -26.49 -10.99
C ALA A 364 0.25 -25.15 -10.52
N ALA A 365 0.86 -24.35 -11.40
CA ALA A 365 1.39 -23.03 -11.04
C ALA A 365 0.30 -22.08 -10.55
N LEU A 366 -0.88 -22.04 -11.19
CA LEU A 366 -2.01 -21.23 -10.75
C LEU A 366 -2.53 -21.69 -9.38
N PHE A 367 -2.68 -23.00 -9.18
CA PHE A 367 -3.11 -23.56 -7.91
C PHE A 367 -2.11 -23.23 -6.79
N THR A 368 -0.81 -23.44 -7.03
CA THR A 368 0.24 -23.11 -6.07
C THR A 368 0.24 -21.63 -5.72
N LEU A 369 0.10 -20.72 -6.70
CA LEU A 369 0.00 -19.29 -6.43
C LEU A 369 -1.20 -18.95 -5.53
N LEU A 370 -2.38 -19.50 -5.85
CA LEU A 370 -3.59 -19.28 -5.06
C LEU A 370 -3.49 -19.89 -3.66
N ALA A 371 -2.80 -21.03 -3.51
CA ALA A 371 -2.54 -21.67 -2.23
C ALA A 371 -1.58 -20.84 -1.36
N ILE A 372 -0.49 -20.32 -1.95
CA ILE A 372 0.43 -19.39 -1.28
C ILE A 372 -0.31 -18.14 -0.82
N ASN A 373 -1.09 -17.53 -1.72
CA ASN A 373 -1.89 -16.35 -1.40
C ASN A 373 -2.90 -16.63 -0.27
N GLY A 374 -3.61 -17.77 -0.34
CA GLY A 374 -4.55 -18.19 0.68
C GLY A 374 -3.89 -18.43 2.04
N TYR A 375 -2.73 -19.08 2.04
CA TYR A 375 -1.91 -19.27 3.24
C TYR A 375 -1.45 -17.93 3.82
N ALA A 376 -0.95 -17.01 3.00
CA ALA A 376 -0.55 -15.68 3.43
C ALA A 376 -1.72 -14.91 4.08
N VAL A 377 -2.89 -14.91 3.45
CA VAL A 377 -4.10 -14.26 4.00
C VAL A 377 -4.53 -14.91 5.32
N TYR A 378 -4.44 -16.24 5.42
CA TYR A 378 -4.74 -16.95 6.66
C TYR A 378 -3.77 -16.54 7.78
N GLN A 379 -2.46 -16.59 7.52
CA GLN A 379 -1.43 -16.22 8.49
C GLN A 379 -1.56 -14.77 8.97
N ALA A 380 -1.85 -13.83 8.07
CA ALA A 380 -2.07 -12.43 8.43
C ALA A 380 -3.23 -12.23 9.43
N ARG A 381 -4.17 -13.17 9.51
CA ARG A 381 -5.37 -13.08 10.35
C ARG A 381 -5.25 -13.84 11.66
N THR A 382 -4.52 -14.94 11.66
CA THR A 382 -4.52 -15.90 12.80
C THR A 382 -3.19 -15.96 13.53
N ASN A 383 -2.10 -15.45 12.95
CA ASN A 383 -0.77 -15.58 13.53
C ASN A 383 -0.29 -14.23 14.09
N PRO A 384 -0.18 -14.10 15.44
CA PRO A 384 0.32 -12.88 16.08
C PRO A 384 1.71 -12.43 15.60
N ARG A 385 2.50 -13.35 15.05
CA ARG A 385 3.82 -13.06 14.44
C ARG A 385 3.77 -11.97 13.36
N TYR A 386 2.64 -11.83 12.67
CA TYR A 386 2.46 -10.85 11.59
C TYR A 386 1.48 -9.73 11.97
N ALA A 387 1.17 -9.58 13.27
CA ALA A 387 0.35 -8.47 13.72
C ALA A 387 1.01 -7.14 13.34
N LEU A 388 0.18 -6.13 13.12
CA LEU A 388 0.62 -4.74 12.99
C LEU A 388 0.54 -4.05 14.35
N GLU A 389 1.08 -2.84 14.43
CA GLU A 389 0.89 -1.98 15.61
C GLU A 389 -0.60 -1.77 15.91
N ASP A 390 -0.95 -1.74 17.20
CA ASP A 390 -2.32 -1.56 17.68
C ASP A 390 -2.31 -0.60 18.87
N PHE A 391 -2.48 0.69 18.60
CA PHE A 391 -2.47 1.72 19.65
C PHE A 391 -3.67 1.64 20.60
N ARG A 392 -4.77 0.99 20.18
CA ARG A 392 -5.89 0.69 21.08
C ARG A 392 -5.49 -0.35 22.12
N ALA A 393 -4.74 -1.38 21.72
CA ALA A 393 -4.20 -2.37 22.64
C ALA A 393 -3.18 -1.75 23.60
N VAL A 394 -2.30 -0.87 23.11
CA VAL A 394 -1.35 -0.13 23.94
C VAL A 394 -2.07 0.75 24.96
N ALA A 395 -3.08 1.52 24.55
CA ALA A 395 -3.87 2.36 25.44
C ALA A 395 -4.63 1.56 26.51
N ASN A 396 -5.24 0.43 26.13
CA ASN A 396 -5.94 -0.45 27.06
C ASN A 396 -4.99 -1.05 28.11
N GLU A 397 -3.80 -1.48 27.68
CA GLU A 397 -2.80 -2.02 28.59
C GLU A 397 -2.24 -0.94 29.53
N LEU A 398 -2.04 0.28 29.01
CA LEU A 398 -1.66 1.42 29.84
C LEU A 398 -2.73 1.76 30.89
N ASN A 399 -4.01 1.78 30.51
CA ASN A 399 -5.12 2.00 31.46
C ASN A 399 -5.26 0.89 32.50
N ARG A 400 -4.77 -0.32 32.20
CA ARG A 400 -4.74 -1.44 33.16
C ARG A 400 -3.59 -1.31 34.17
N LEU A 401 -2.48 -0.72 33.74
CA LEU A 401 -1.23 -0.64 34.50
C LEU A 401 -1.10 0.67 35.30
N ALA A 402 -1.59 1.77 34.74
CA ALA A 402 -1.36 3.14 35.20
C ALA A 402 -2.65 3.79 35.72
N ASP A 403 -2.53 4.54 36.82
CA ASP A 403 -3.62 5.40 37.29
C ASP A 403 -3.80 6.60 36.32
N GLU A 404 -5.00 7.17 36.25
CA GLU A 404 -5.30 8.26 35.28
C GLU A 404 -4.50 9.54 35.53
N GLN A 405 -4.10 9.78 36.78
CA GLN A 405 -3.31 10.94 37.19
C GLN A 405 -1.81 10.81 36.86
N GLU A 406 -1.35 9.60 36.54
CA GLU A 406 0.05 9.36 36.22
C GLU A 406 0.36 9.80 34.80
N ALA A 407 1.45 10.53 34.69
CA ALA A 407 1.84 11.08 33.42
C ALA A 407 2.46 10.02 32.49
N VAL A 408 2.26 10.22 31.20
CA VAL A 408 2.73 9.31 30.15
C VAL A 408 3.71 10.04 29.25
N LEU A 409 4.89 9.47 29.07
CA LEU A 409 5.91 9.94 28.16
C LEU A 409 5.95 9.05 26.92
N VAL A 410 5.89 9.65 25.74
CA VAL A 410 5.88 8.89 24.47
C VAL A 410 7.12 9.18 23.64
N ALA A 411 7.69 8.13 23.06
CA ALA A 411 9.00 8.17 22.42
C ALA A 411 9.08 8.94 21.09
N SER A 412 7.95 9.27 20.48
CA SER A 412 7.88 10.08 19.27
C SER A 412 6.54 10.83 19.16
N PRO A 413 6.49 11.96 18.45
CA PRO A 413 5.25 12.71 18.23
C PRO A 413 4.16 11.89 17.52
N HIS A 414 4.51 11.15 16.46
CA HIS A 414 3.55 10.29 15.75
C HIS A 414 2.92 9.22 16.66
N MET A 415 3.73 8.57 17.51
CA MET A 415 3.19 7.62 18.49
C MET A 415 2.33 8.31 19.55
N ALA A 416 2.72 9.53 19.97
CA ALA A 416 1.97 10.31 20.95
C ALA A 416 0.57 10.65 20.43
N GLN A 417 0.48 11.11 19.18
CA GLN A 417 -0.78 11.39 18.49
C GLN A 417 -1.64 10.13 18.34
N ALA A 418 -1.03 9.01 17.95
CA ALA A 418 -1.71 7.73 17.83
C ALA A 418 -2.27 7.22 19.16
N LEU A 419 -1.51 7.38 20.25
CA LEU A 419 -1.92 6.99 21.59
C LEU A 419 -2.98 7.94 22.17
N ALA A 420 -2.83 9.25 21.96
CA ALA A 420 -3.77 10.28 22.40
C ALA A 420 -5.18 10.07 21.83
N TYR A 421 -5.29 9.54 20.60
CA TYR A 421 -6.57 9.16 20.00
C TYR A 421 -7.39 8.16 20.85
N TYR A 422 -6.73 7.32 21.66
CA TYR A 422 -7.38 6.31 22.50
C TYR A 422 -7.37 6.64 24.00
N LEU A 423 -6.58 7.62 24.44
CA LEU A 423 -6.48 7.99 25.85
C LEU A 423 -7.51 9.07 26.23
N PRO A 424 -7.89 9.16 27.51
CA PRO A 424 -8.74 10.25 27.99
C PRO A 424 -8.07 11.62 27.82
N GLU A 425 -8.83 12.65 27.42
CA GLU A 425 -8.33 14.03 27.21
C GLU A 425 -7.65 14.64 28.46
N GLN A 426 -7.98 14.16 29.65
CA GLN A 426 -7.52 14.71 30.93
C GLN A 426 -6.16 14.14 31.40
N ARG A 427 -5.64 13.11 30.74
CA ARG A 427 -4.37 12.49 31.13
C ARG A 427 -3.20 13.38 30.71
N THR A 428 -2.25 13.62 31.61
CA THR A 428 -1.01 14.34 31.29
C THR A 428 -0.14 13.48 30.38
N TYR A 429 0.09 13.92 29.14
CA TYR A 429 0.99 13.27 28.20
C TYR A 429 2.02 14.26 27.68
N ASP A 430 3.25 13.78 27.49
CA ASP A 430 4.35 14.54 26.89
C ASP A 430 5.11 13.64 25.91
N TRP A 431 5.84 14.23 24.98
CA TRP A 431 6.64 13.50 24.02
C TRP A 431 7.97 14.19 23.77
N PHE A 432 9.01 13.39 23.59
CA PHE A 432 10.25 13.85 23.00
C PHE A 432 10.87 12.71 22.19
N PRO A 433 11.66 13.02 21.15
CA PRO A 433 12.34 12.00 20.38
C PRO A 433 13.40 11.31 21.25
N ILE A 434 13.02 10.18 21.85
CA ILE A 434 13.94 9.33 22.62
C ILE A 434 15.07 8.78 21.71
N PHE A 435 14.85 8.81 20.39
CA PHE A 435 15.72 8.24 19.35
C PHE A 435 16.62 9.24 18.62
N ALA A 436 16.65 10.51 19.01
CA ALA A 436 17.47 11.51 18.32
C ALA A 436 18.97 11.20 18.51
N GLU A 437 19.60 10.59 17.49
CA GLU A 437 21.04 10.60 17.33
C GLU A 437 21.48 12.07 17.20
N LYS A 438 21.99 12.64 18.30
CA LYS A 438 22.62 13.98 18.33
C LYS A 438 21.65 15.18 18.19
N SER A 439 20.60 15.27 19.01
CA SER A 439 20.10 16.61 19.34
C SER A 439 20.78 17.11 20.61
N ASP A 440 21.35 18.32 20.54
CA ASP A 440 21.92 19.03 21.71
C ASP A 440 20.85 19.28 22.80
N GLU A 441 19.58 19.01 22.50
CA GLU A 441 18.43 19.25 23.38
C GLU A 441 17.93 17.99 24.11
N ARG A 442 18.38 16.77 23.79
CA ARG A 442 17.82 15.55 24.43
C ARG A 442 17.99 15.55 25.94
N GLU A 443 19.21 15.82 26.42
CA GLU A 443 19.49 15.88 27.86
C GLU A 443 18.74 17.05 28.51
N ALA A 444 18.64 18.19 27.82
CA ALA A 444 17.89 19.34 28.29
C ALA A 444 16.39 19.02 28.42
N ARG A 445 15.78 18.32 27.46
CA ARG A 445 14.38 17.89 27.48
C ARG A 445 14.10 16.85 28.56
N ILE A 446 15.00 15.87 28.74
CA ILE A 446 14.89 14.92 29.86
C ILE A 446 14.98 15.67 31.19
N ALA A 447 15.93 16.60 31.32
CA ALA A 447 16.10 17.41 32.52
C ALA A 447 14.90 18.34 32.78
N GLU A 448 14.30 18.91 31.73
CA GLU A 448 13.09 19.73 31.80
C GLU A 448 11.87 18.89 32.22
N PHE A 449 11.67 17.73 31.57
CA PHE A 449 10.60 16.79 31.89
C PHE A 449 10.69 16.28 33.33
N LEU A 450 11.91 15.95 33.79
CA LEU A 450 12.15 15.59 35.18
C LEU A 450 11.98 16.80 36.09
N GLY A 451 12.48 17.98 35.72
CA GLY A 451 12.40 19.22 36.51
C GLY A 451 10.98 19.62 36.88
N ASN A 452 10.01 19.33 36.02
CA ASN A 452 8.58 19.61 36.23
C ASN A 452 7.85 18.60 37.13
N ARG A 453 8.54 17.59 37.69
CA ARG A 453 7.96 16.55 38.54
C ARG A 453 8.45 16.56 39.98
N GLU A 454 7.68 15.99 40.89
CA GLU A 454 8.10 15.82 42.28
C GLU A 454 8.91 14.53 42.47
N ASN A 455 9.80 14.50 43.46
CA ASN A 455 10.53 13.26 43.79
C ASN A 455 9.55 12.22 44.34
N GLY A 456 9.64 10.98 43.86
CA GLY A 456 8.71 9.90 44.15
C GLY A 456 7.49 9.84 43.24
N GLU A 457 7.34 10.80 42.31
CA GLU A 457 6.25 10.78 41.33
C GLU A 457 6.49 9.65 40.31
N ARG A 458 5.48 8.80 40.13
CA ARG A 458 5.51 7.70 39.15
C ARG A 458 5.05 8.21 37.78
N TYR A 459 5.70 7.73 36.73
CA TYR A 459 5.31 8.00 35.35
C TYR A 459 5.57 6.80 34.44
N TRP A 460 4.91 6.80 33.28
CA TRP A 460 4.96 5.72 32.31
C TRP A 460 5.64 6.16 31.02
N ILE A 461 6.30 5.23 30.35
CA ILE A 461 6.98 5.50 29.08
C ILE A 461 6.49 4.51 28.03
N VAL A 462 6.00 5.01 26.89
CA VAL A 462 5.62 4.21 25.74
C VAL A 462 6.66 4.40 24.64
N SER A 463 7.30 3.31 24.22
CA SER A 463 8.35 3.32 23.21
C SER A 463 8.06 2.33 22.10
N GLN A 464 8.55 2.63 20.89
CA GLN A 464 8.55 1.63 19.83
C GLN A 464 9.56 0.52 20.15
N TRP A 465 9.20 -0.70 19.80
CA TRP A 465 10.13 -1.81 19.80
C TRP A 465 11.22 -1.57 18.75
N LEU A 466 12.48 -1.80 19.12
CA LEU A 466 13.62 -1.68 18.21
C LEU A 466 14.50 -2.94 18.22
N PRO A 467 15.09 -3.31 17.07
CA PRO A 467 16.05 -4.42 16.98
C PRO A 467 17.32 -4.18 17.79
N ARG A 468 18.01 -5.26 18.17
CA ARG A 468 19.24 -5.19 18.98
C ARG A 468 20.35 -4.35 18.34
N ASP A 469 20.48 -4.43 17.01
CA ASP A 469 21.57 -3.77 16.27
C ASP A 469 21.16 -2.41 15.70
N ASP A 470 19.97 -1.89 16.04
CA ASP A 470 19.52 -0.55 15.62
C ASP A 470 20.19 0.52 16.48
N THR A 471 20.88 1.49 15.86
CA THR A 471 21.61 2.53 16.60
C THR A 471 20.68 3.41 17.44
N ARG A 472 19.41 3.55 17.04
CA ARG A 472 18.38 4.24 17.82
C ARG A 472 18.06 3.50 19.11
N ARG A 473 18.24 2.17 19.15
CA ARG A 473 18.01 1.36 20.35
C ARG A 473 19.00 1.69 21.44
N GLU A 474 20.29 1.83 21.10
CA GLU A 474 21.30 2.22 22.09
C GLU A 474 20.97 3.58 22.71
N THR A 475 20.57 4.54 21.87
CA THR A 475 20.14 5.87 22.28
C THR A 475 18.90 5.80 23.20
N ARG A 476 17.90 4.98 22.84
CA ARG A 476 16.71 4.75 23.67
C ARG A 476 17.04 4.09 25.01
N ASP A 477 17.80 3.00 24.99
CA ASP A 477 18.15 2.25 26.20
C ASP A 477 19.05 3.09 27.13
N GLY A 478 19.82 4.04 26.58
CA GLY A 478 20.49 5.10 27.34
C GLY A 478 19.51 6.02 28.08
N ALA A 479 18.52 6.57 27.38
CA ALA A 479 17.49 7.44 27.96
C ALA A 479 16.64 6.69 29.01
N LEU A 480 16.22 5.45 28.74
CA LEU A 480 15.48 4.62 29.68
C LEU A 480 16.26 4.36 30.97
N ARG A 481 17.58 4.15 30.88
CA ARG A 481 18.45 4.01 32.07
C ARG A 481 18.56 5.30 32.88
N GLN A 482 18.71 6.45 32.21
CA GLN A 482 18.73 7.75 32.89
C GLN A 482 17.42 8.04 33.63
N LEU A 483 16.30 7.58 33.07
CA LEU A 483 14.97 7.69 33.67
C LEU A 483 14.67 6.60 34.71
N GLY A 484 15.58 5.68 34.99
CA GLY A 484 15.33 4.56 35.92
C GLY A 484 14.15 3.68 35.49
N ALA A 485 13.91 3.53 34.19
CA ALA A 485 12.72 2.90 33.65
C ALA A 485 12.81 1.36 33.62
N GLU A 486 11.77 0.69 34.11
CA GLU A 486 11.62 -0.77 34.11
C GLU A 486 10.53 -1.21 33.11
N LEU A 487 10.81 -2.23 32.31
CA LEU A 487 9.83 -2.79 31.37
C LEU A 487 8.68 -3.45 32.15
N ARG A 488 7.44 -3.11 31.80
CA ARG A 488 6.21 -3.65 32.42
C ARG A 488 5.35 -4.45 31.46
N ALA A 489 5.32 -4.07 30.18
CA ALA A 489 4.61 -4.83 29.15
C ALA A 489 5.29 -4.71 27.78
N GLU A 490 5.22 -5.76 26.99
CA GLU A 490 5.65 -5.80 25.59
C GLU A 490 4.44 -6.16 24.74
N LEU A 491 4.08 -5.27 23.83
CA LEU A 491 3.04 -5.45 22.83
C LEU A 491 3.70 -5.53 21.44
N ASN A 492 2.90 -5.86 20.43
CA ASN A 492 3.41 -5.92 19.09
C ASN A 492 3.90 -4.54 18.61
N GLN A 493 5.21 -4.42 18.38
CA GLN A 493 5.91 -3.20 17.98
C GLN A 493 5.91 -2.05 19.00
N ALA A 494 5.47 -2.28 20.24
CA ALA A 494 5.45 -1.27 21.31
C ALA A 494 5.84 -1.86 22.67
N GLU A 495 6.55 -1.08 23.48
CA GLU A 495 7.03 -1.43 24.82
C GLU A 495 6.55 -0.38 25.83
N ILE A 496 6.06 -0.83 26.99
CA ILE A 496 5.58 0.02 28.08
C ILE A 496 6.51 -0.14 29.28
N TYR A 497 7.06 0.97 29.76
CA TYR A 497 7.94 1.05 30.92
C TYR A 497 7.33 1.89 32.03
N GLN A 498 7.76 1.64 33.26
CA GLN A 498 7.45 2.45 34.43
C GLN A 498 8.73 3.05 35.01
N ALA A 499 8.65 4.29 35.47
CA ALA A 499 9.74 4.98 36.13
C ALA A 499 9.23 5.79 37.33
N VAL A 500 10.15 6.18 38.21
CA VAL A 500 9.90 7.01 39.39
C VAL A 500 11.00 8.06 39.44
N LYS A 501 10.64 9.34 39.63
CA LYS A 501 11.61 10.42 39.76
C LYS A 501 12.33 10.41 41.11
#